data_AF-A0A855FUN0-F1
#
_entry.id   AF-A0A855FUN0-F1
#
_cell.length_a   1.000
_cell.length_b   1.000
_cell.length_c   1.000
_cell.angle_alpha   90.00
_cell.angle_beta   90.00
_cell.angle_gamma   90.00
#
_symmetry.space_group_name_H-M   'P 1'
#
loop_
_entity.id
_entity.type
_entity.pdbx_description
1 polymer ?
#
loop_
_entity_poly.entity_id
_entity_poly.type
_entity_poly.pdbx_seq_one_letter_code
_entity_poly.pdbx_strand_id
1 'polypeptide(L)'
;MNFRLLFVLILLTGLSGCGLLLQGYEDARKAGKEAVELKHYHYNFRVVSASLLNQTDKSQQNTFRMFIYQLRSDDLFNQASYYDLLTNADDVLAEELIKKDIRVIYPFDTQNIRGDIDNKTQYVGLVFFFNKPEADDQTWKISIPVNKLKLFSDNYILVDASQAQLKPKKQVKGLLKQQKQVEKAQKKASKEQKKQAKLAKKAQQAMQEPMDKLQQQGQQKAQDKIGKKVKNILPEAKK
;
A
#
# COMPACT_ATOMS: atom_id res chain seq x y z
N MET A 1 -1.45 26.82 85.68
CA MET A 1 -2.37 27.34 84.66
C MET A 1 -1.77 27.23 83.24
N ASN A 2 -1.05 26.15 82.91
CA ASN A 2 -0.22 26.09 81.69
C ASN A 2 -0.55 24.91 80.76
N PHE A 3 -1.34 23.92 81.21
CA PHE A 3 -1.65 22.73 80.41
C PHE A 3 -2.77 22.97 79.38
N ARG A 4 -3.71 23.88 79.66
CA ARG A 4 -4.79 24.25 78.73
C ARG A 4 -4.27 25.01 77.50
N LEU A 5 -3.26 25.86 77.67
CA LEU A 5 -2.63 26.60 76.56
C LEU A 5 -1.80 25.69 75.66
N LEU A 6 -1.15 24.68 76.22
CA LEU A 6 -0.31 23.74 75.47
C LEU A 6 -1.15 22.78 74.59
N PHE A 7 -2.34 22.40 75.06
CA PHE A 7 -3.28 21.56 74.29
C PHE A 7 -3.91 22.31 73.09
N VAL A 8 -4.15 23.62 73.22
CA VAL A 8 -4.69 24.46 72.13
C VAL A 8 -3.65 24.69 71.03
N LEU A 9 -2.37 24.82 71.40
CA LEU A 9 -1.28 25.03 70.43
C LEU A 9 -1.03 23.80 69.55
N ILE A 10 -1.13 22.58 70.11
CA ILE A 10 -0.94 21.32 69.38
C ILE A 10 -2.11 21.06 68.41
N LEU A 11 -3.33 21.45 68.78
CA LEU A 11 -4.51 21.31 67.91
C LEU A 11 -4.48 22.29 66.72
N LEU A 12 -3.88 23.46 66.89
CA LEU A 12 -3.75 24.46 65.81
C LEU A 12 -2.75 24.06 64.71
N THR A 13 -1.72 23.28 65.04
CA THR A 13 -0.71 22.83 64.06
C THR A 13 -1.09 21.53 63.34
N GLY A 14 -2.14 20.82 63.77
CA GLY A 14 -2.56 19.55 63.18
C GLY A 14 -3.40 19.67 61.91
N LEU A 15 -4.02 20.84 61.65
CA LEU A 15 -4.92 21.03 60.50
C LEU A 15 -4.23 21.52 59.21
N SER A 16 -2.98 21.96 59.26
CA SER A 16 -2.26 22.49 58.09
C SER A 16 -1.59 21.42 57.21
N GLY A 17 -1.62 20.14 57.61
CA GLY A 17 -0.91 19.06 56.90
C GLY A 17 -1.66 18.42 55.72
N CYS A 18 -2.98 18.56 55.61
CA CYS A 18 -3.75 17.84 54.57
C CYS A 18 -3.86 18.56 53.21
N GLY A 19 -3.64 19.88 53.14
CA GLY A 19 -3.80 20.63 51.88
C GLY A 19 -2.70 20.35 50.85
N LEU A 20 -1.45 20.22 51.30
CA LEU A 20 -0.29 20.06 50.41
C LEU A 20 -0.25 18.70 49.69
N LEU A 21 -0.76 17.65 50.32
CA LEU A 21 -0.84 16.32 49.70
C LEU A 21 -1.98 16.23 48.67
N LEU A 22 -3.13 16.86 48.94
CA LEU A 22 -4.21 16.96 47.94
C LEU A 22 -3.80 17.80 46.74
N GLN A 23 -3.05 18.89 46.94
CA GLN A 23 -2.59 19.73 45.85
C GLN A 23 -1.54 19.04 44.97
N GLY A 24 -0.59 18.32 45.57
CA GLY A 24 0.36 17.49 44.82
C GLY A 24 -0.31 16.36 44.02
N TYR A 25 -1.40 15.77 44.54
CA TYR A 25 -2.18 14.76 43.81
C TYR A 25 -2.95 15.35 42.62
N GLU A 26 -3.60 16.51 42.81
CA GLU A 26 -4.28 17.22 41.72
C GLU A 26 -3.30 17.69 40.64
N ASP A 27 -2.13 18.21 41.02
CA ASP A 27 -1.09 18.63 40.08
C ASP A 27 -0.48 17.43 39.33
N ALA A 28 -0.21 16.30 40.00
CA ALA A 28 0.22 15.06 39.34
C ALA A 28 -0.86 14.49 38.40
N ARG A 29 -2.14 14.66 38.74
CA ARG A 29 -3.28 14.26 37.92
C ARG A 29 -3.50 15.19 36.73
N LYS A 30 -3.23 16.49 36.88
CA LYS A 30 -3.23 17.48 35.78
C LYS A 30 -2.06 17.22 34.83
N ALA A 31 -0.85 17.04 35.36
CA ALA A 31 0.33 16.65 34.58
C ALA A 31 0.15 15.27 33.92
N GLY A 32 -0.52 14.33 34.59
CA GLY A 32 -0.88 13.01 34.04
C GLY A 32 -1.99 13.04 32.99
N LYS A 33 -2.84 14.08 32.96
CA LYS A 33 -3.78 14.35 31.87
C LYS A 33 -3.13 15.10 30.71
N GLU A 34 -2.09 15.88 30.98
CA GLU A 34 -1.17 16.43 29.98
C GLU A 34 -0.11 15.42 29.52
N ALA A 35 -0.14 14.18 30.02
CA ALA A 35 0.64 13.07 29.49
C ALA A 35 0.18 12.82 28.04
N VAL A 36 0.90 13.46 27.13
CA VAL A 36 0.94 13.30 25.68
C VAL A 36 0.00 12.21 25.17
N GLU A 37 -1.23 12.60 24.85
CA GLU A 37 -2.03 11.79 23.94
C GLU A 37 -1.24 11.77 22.63
N LEU A 38 -0.49 10.68 22.40
CA LEU A 38 0.24 10.45 21.16
C LEU A 38 -0.79 10.33 20.05
N LYS A 39 -1.19 11.47 19.46
CA LYS A 39 -2.04 11.50 18.28
C LYS A 39 -1.30 10.78 17.16
N HIS A 40 -1.71 9.54 16.91
CA HIS A 40 -1.24 8.78 15.78
C HIS A 40 -2.00 9.25 14.55
N TYR A 41 -1.33 10.06 13.74
CA TYR A 41 -1.86 10.47 12.45
C TYR A 41 -1.55 9.41 11.40
N HIS A 42 -2.47 9.25 10.46
CA HIS A 42 -2.26 8.40 9.28
C HIS A 42 -2.67 9.21 8.06
N TYR A 43 -1.89 9.12 6.98
CA TYR A 43 -2.37 9.59 5.69
C TYR A 43 -3.17 8.47 5.01
N ASN A 44 -4.20 8.87 4.28
CA ASN A 44 -5.00 7.98 3.44
C ASN A 44 -5.48 8.78 2.24
N PHE A 45 -4.85 8.57 1.09
CA PHE A 45 -5.21 9.23 -0.15
C PHE A 45 -5.41 8.21 -1.27
N ARG A 46 -6.18 8.63 -2.27
CA ARG A 46 -6.54 7.80 -3.42
C ARG A 46 -5.96 8.43 -4.68
N VAL A 47 -5.07 7.71 -5.35
CA VAL A 47 -4.52 8.09 -6.64
C VAL A 47 -5.38 7.44 -7.72
N VAL A 48 -5.95 8.24 -8.61
CA VAL A 48 -6.77 7.79 -9.75
C VAL A 48 -6.02 8.16 -11.02
N SER A 49 -5.59 7.17 -11.77
CA SER A 49 -4.76 7.35 -12.95
C SER A 49 -5.54 7.20 -14.24
N ALA A 50 -5.33 8.13 -15.17
CA ALA A 50 -5.86 8.04 -16.53
C ALA A 50 -5.25 6.86 -17.30
N SER A 51 -5.83 6.52 -18.46
CA SER A 51 -5.34 5.42 -19.30
C SER A 51 -4.05 5.75 -20.04
N LEU A 52 -3.89 6.99 -20.52
CA LEU A 52 -2.73 7.45 -21.26
C LEU A 52 -1.72 8.15 -20.33
N LEU A 53 -1.21 7.38 -19.38
CA LEU A 53 -0.38 7.87 -18.28
C LEU A 53 1.12 7.85 -18.62
N ASN A 54 1.84 8.93 -18.26
CA ASN A 54 3.31 8.96 -18.23
C ASN A 54 3.98 8.55 -19.56
N GLN A 55 3.50 9.13 -20.66
CA GLN A 55 3.87 8.71 -22.01
C GLN A 55 5.36 8.97 -22.34
N THR A 56 5.90 8.11 -23.20
CA THR A 56 7.20 8.27 -23.86
C THR A 56 7.03 8.10 -25.35
N ASP A 57 8.08 8.40 -26.13
CA ASP A 57 8.05 8.23 -27.59
C ASP A 57 7.85 6.75 -28.00
N LYS A 58 8.11 5.81 -27.08
CA LYS A 58 8.00 4.36 -27.29
C LYS A 58 6.74 3.73 -26.67
N SER A 59 6.06 4.42 -25.75
CA SER A 59 4.92 3.85 -25.02
C SER A 59 3.92 4.92 -24.59
N GLN A 60 2.65 4.66 -24.89
CA GLN A 60 1.51 5.50 -24.54
C GLN A 60 1.00 5.32 -23.09
N GLN A 61 1.55 4.35 -22.35
CA GLN A 61 1.18 4.12 -20.96
C GLN A 61 2.39 3.56 -20.20
N ASN A 62 2.83 4.24 -19.14
CA ASN A 62 3.93 3.78 -18.31
C ASN A 62 3.60 3.95 -16.84
N THR A 63 4.13 3.03 -16.03
CA THR A 63 4.14 3.23 -14.58
C THR A 63 5.13 4.33 -14.21
N PHE A 64 4.99 4.88 -13.02
CA PHE A 64 5.98 5.80 -12.46
C PHE A 64 6.12 5.61 -10.96
N ARG A 65 7.18 6.18 -10.36
CA ARG A 65 7.35 6.17 -8.91
C ARG A 65 6.81 7.46 -8.32
N MET A 66 6.01 7.34 -7.28
CA MET A 66 5.59 8.44 -6.43
C MET A 66 6.32 8.32 -5.09
N PHE A 67 6.97 9.39 -4.65
CA PHE A 67 7.60 9.45 -3.34
C PHE A 67 6.72 10.22 -2.38
N ILE A 68 6.68 9.74 -1.14
CA ILE A 68 5.95 10.32 -0.03
C ILE A 68 6.97 10.73 1.01
N TYR A 69 7.08 12.03 1.24
CA TYR A 69 7.96 12.63 2.22
C TYR A 69 7.15 13.07 3.43
N GLN A 70 7.63 12.74 4.61
CA GLN A 70 7.19 13.32 5.87
C GLN A 70 8.21 14.35 6.29
N LEU A 71 7.76 15.58 6.49
CA LEU A 71 8.62 16.75 6.62
C LEU A 71 8.33 17.52 7.92
N ARG A 72 9.37 18.12 8.52
CA ARG A 72 9.25 19.09 9.61
C ARG A 72 8.79 20.46 9.09
N SER A 73 9.35 20.93 7.97
CA SER A 73 8.92 22.07 7.16
C SER A 73 8.85 21.69 5.69
N ASP A 74 7.98 22.33 4.91
CA ASP A 74 7.89 22.14 3.46
C ASP A 74 8.67 23.20 2.65
N ASP A 75 9.40 24.11 3.30
CA ASP A 75 10.12 25.20 2.62
C ASP A 75 11.16 24.69 1.62
N LEU A 76 12.07 23.80 2.04
CA LEU A 76 13.08 23.20 1.16
C LEU A 76 12.42 22.34 0.08
N PHE A 77 11.34 21.64 0.42
CA PHE A 77 10.58 20.83 -0.53
C PHE A 77 9.92 21.66 -1.63
N ASN A 78 9.36 22.81 -1.28
CA ASN A 78 8.71 23.73 -2.22
C ASN A 78 9.73 24.42 -3.13
N GLN A 79 10.94 24.70 -2.62
CA GLN A 79 12.05 25.29 -3.39
C GLN A 79 12.78 24.27 -4.29
N ALA A 80 12.86 23.01 -3.86
CA ALA A 80 13.61 21.99 -4.58
C ALA A 80 13.04 21.74 -5.99
N SER A 81 13.96 21.56 -6.95
CA SER A 81 13.62 21.21 -8.32
C SER A 81 13.20 19.73 -8.42
N TYR A 82 12.62 19.38 -9.57
CA TYR A 82 12.29 17.99 -9.88
C TYR A 82 13.53 17.08 -9.81
N TYR A 83 14.64 17.54 -10.38
CA TYR A 83 15.88 16.78 -10.43
C TYR A 83 16.50 16.63 -9.05
N ASP A 84 16.51 17.69 -8.24
CA ASP A 84 17.00 17.64 -6.86
C ASP A 84 16.29 16.55 -6.06
N LEU A 85 14.95 16.54 -6.10
CA LEU A 85 14.15 15.53 -5.38
C LEU A 85 14.26 14.13 -6.00
N LEU A 86 14.62 14.00 -7.28
CA LEU A 86 14.80 12.72 -7.95
C LEU A 86 16.15 12.06 -7.60
N THR A 87 17.22 12.83 -7.53
CA THR A 87 18.59 12.32 -7.42
C THR A 87 19.20 12.51 -6.03
N ASN A 88 18.79 13.56 -5.32
CA ASN A 88 19.38 13.99 -4.06
C ASN A 88 18.31 14.51 -3.08
N ALA A 89 17.24 13.76 -2.86
CA ALA A 89 16.22 14.21 -1.91
C ALA A 89 16.75 14.32 -0.48
N ASP A 90 17.65 13.42 -0.08
CA ASP A 90 18.07 13.29 1.32
C ASP A 90 18.99 14.46 1.73
N ASP A 91 19.91 14.94 0.87
CA ASP A 91 20.72 16.12 1.21
C ASP A 91 19.95 17.43 0.98
N VAL A 92 19.09 17.49 -0.06
CA VAL A 92 18.33 18.71 -0.38
C VAL A 92 17.29 19.03 0.69
N LEU A 93 16.64 17.99 1.25
CA LEU A 93 15.68 18.15 2.34
C LEU A 93 16.35 18.11 3.72
N ALA A 94 17.57 17.57 3.83
CA ALA A 94 18.39 17.56 5.03
C ALA A 94 17.60 17.19 6.29
N GLU A 95 17.68 18.02 7.33
CA GLU A 95 17.00 17.80 8.61
C GLU A 95 15.47 17.95 8.56
N GLU A 96 14.93 18.54 7.49
CA GLU A 96 13.50 18.63 7.28
C GLU A 96 12.89 17.28 6.94
N LEU A 97 13.65 16.37 6.34
CA LEU A 97 13.18 15.02 6.01
C LEU A 97 13.13 14.13 7.25
N ILE A 98 11.93 13.68 7.62
CA ILE A 98 11.72 12.72 8.71
C ILE A 98 11.65 11.30 8.16
N LYS A 99 10.88 11.09 7.08
CA LYS A 99 10.62 9.76 6.52
C LYS A 99 10.33 9.85 5.03
N LYS A 100 10.76 8.82 4.29
CA LYS A 100 10.52 8.63 2.85
C LYS A 100 9.84 7.28 2.62
N ASP A 101 8.78 7.26 1.82
CA ASP A 101 8.13 6.04 1.30
C ASP A 101 7.99 6.14 -0.22
N ILE A 102 8.01 5.01 -0.91
CA ILE A 102 8.01 4.93 -2.38
C ILE A 102 6.85 4.02 -2.82
N ARG A 103 6.05 4.51 -3.76
CA ARG A 103 4.92 3.77 -4.35
C ARG A 103 5.03 3.76 -5.87
N VAL A 104 4.64 2.64 -6.47
CA VAL A 104 4.54 2.54 -7.93
C VAL A 104 3.11 2.87 -8.35
N ILE A 105 2.96 3.78 -9.31
CA ILE A 105 1.66 4.18 -9.84
C ILE A 105 1.40 3.49 -11.18
N TYR A 106 0.25 2.80 -11.28
CA TYR A 106 -0.14 2.07 -12.48
C TYR A 106 -1.10 2.88 -13.37
N PRO A 107 -0.93 2.83 -14.71
CA PRO A 107 -1.92 3.37 -15.64
C PRO A 107 -3.30 2.76 -15.42
N PHE A 108 -4.33 3.58 -15.62
CA PHE A 108 -5.73 3.17 -15.57
C PHE A 108 -6.18 2.44 -14.28
N ASP A 109 -5.57 2.80 -13.14
CA ASP A 109 -5.88 2.20 -11.85
C ASP A 109 -6.38 3.24 -10.84
N THR A 110 -7.04 2.77 -9.77
CA THR A 110 -7.31 3.55 -8.56
C THR A 110 -6.64 2.87 -7.38
N GLN A 111 -5.56 3.49 -6.90
CA GLN A 111 -4.78 2.98 -5.79
C GLN A 111 -5.10 3.73 -4.50
N ASN A 112 -5.31 2.98 -3.43
CA ASN A 112 -5.51 3.52 -2.09
C ASN A 112 -4.21 3.37 -1.30
N ILE A 113 -3.62 4.49 -0.93
CA ILE A 113 -2.29 4.55 -0.32
C ILE A 113 -2.45 5.08 1.10
N ARG A 114 -1.96 4.29 2.05
CA ARG A 114 -2.05 4.57 3.48
C ARG A 114 -0.71 4.34 4.15
N GLY A 115 -0.48 5.07 5.24
CA GLY A 115 0.67 4.90 6.09
C GLY A 115 0.60 5.77 7.33
N ASP A 116 1.46 5.46 8.28
CA ASP A 116 1.55 6.14 9.57
C ASP A 116 2.42 7.39 9.45
N ILE A 117 2.06 8.40 10.22
CA ILE A 117 2.77 9.68 10.28
C ILE A 117 3.55 9.74 11.59
N ASP A 118 4.85 10.00 11.47
CA ASP A 118 5.73 10.26 12.61
C ASP A 118 5.26 11.52 13.34
N ASN A 119 5.35 11.51 14.67
CA ASN A 119 4.83 12.59 15.52
C ASN A 119 5.53 13.94 15.29
N LYS A 120 6.73 13.96 14.72
CA LYS A 120 7.46 15.20 14.38
C LYS A 120 7.01 15.80 13.04
N THR A 121 6.24 15.06 12.24
CA THR A 121 5.80 15.47 10.90
C THR A 121 4.79 16.60 10.97
N GLN A 122 5.08 17.69 10.27
CA GLN A 122 4.13 18.78 10.07
C GLN A 122 3.55 18.78 8.65
N TYR A 123 4.26 18.22 7.67
CA TYR A 123 3.83 18.18 6.27
C TYR A 123 4.02 16.81 5.63
N VAL A 124 3.10 16.46 4.73
CA VAL A 124 3.21 15.31 3.82
C VAL A 124 3.43 15.86 2.41
N GLY A 125 4.63 15.68 1.89
CA GLY A 125 5.01 15.99 0.51
C GLY A 125 4.84 14.77 -0.40
N LEU A 126 4.20 14.94 -1.54
CA LEU A 126 4.04 13.92 -2.58
C LEU A 126 4.78 14.39 -3.83
N VAL A 127 5.58 13.52 -4.42
CA VAL A 127 6.30 13.80 -5.67
C VAL A 127 6.02 12.68 -6.67
N PHE A 128 5.64 13.06 -7.87
CA PHE A 128 5.23 12.18 -8.95
C PHE A 128 6.31 12.22 -10.04
N PHE A 129 7.16 11.19 -10.11
CA PHE A 129 8.31 11.18 -11.01
C PHE A 129 7.93 10.76 -12.44
N PHE A 130 7.31 11.67 -13.18
CA PHE A 130 6.96 11.49 -14.58
C PHE A 130 8.19 11.48 -15.50
N ASN A 131 8.10 10.82 -16.65
CA ASN A 131 9.14 10.80 -17.68
C ASN A 131 9.35 12.18 -18.30
N LYS A 132 8.28 12.97 -18.42
CA LYS A 132 8.28 14.32 -18.99
C LYS A 132 7.47 15.24 -18.07
N PRO A 133 8.02 15.72 -16.95
CA PRO A 133 7.32 16.66 -16.08
C PRO A 133 7.11 17.99 -16.83
N GLU A 134 5.98 18.65 -16.61
CA GLU A 134 5.77 20.00 -17.13
C GLU A 134 6.63 21.00 -16.34
N ALA A 135 7.33 21.86 -17.07
CA ALA A 135 8.42 22.65 -16.50
C ALA A 135 7.96 23.74 -15.52
N ASP A 136 6.78 24.34 -15.73
CA ASP A 136 6.49 25.66 -15.16
C ASP A 136 5.46 25.64 -14.02
N ASP A 137 4.68 24.56 -13.87
CA ASP A 137 3.47 24.58 -13.05
C ASP A 137 3.59 23.79 -11.73
N GLN A 138 4.75 23.18 -11.47
CA GLN A 138 4.98 22.25 -10.35
C GLN A 138 3.88 21.17 -10.18
N THR A 139 3.20 20.80 -11.26
CA THR A 139 2.10 19.81 -11.29
C THR A 139 2.55 18.40 -10.92
N TRP A 140 3.84 18.19 -10.73
CA TRP A 140 4.49 16.95 -10.32
C TRP A 140 4.73 16.83 -8.82
N LYS A 141 4.38 17.85 -8.00
CA LYS A 141 4.46 17.76 -6.52
C LYS A 141 3.26 18.37 -5.82
N ILE A 142 2.96 17.87 -4.61
CA ILE A 142 1.87 18.35 -3.74
C ILE A 142 2.38 18.35 -2.30
N SER A 143 2.25 19.47 -1.58
CA SER A 143 2.50 19.55 -0.12
C SER A 143 1.18 19.74 0.63
N ILE A 144 0.93 18.91 1.66
CA ILE A 144 -0.25 19.04 2.53
C ILE A 144 0.20 19.06 4.00
N PRO A 145 -0.17 20.09 4.79
CA PRO A 145 0.10 20.07 6.21
C PRO A 145 -0.76 19.00 6.92
N VAL A 146 -0.21 18.39 7.97
CA VAL A 146 -0.83 17.29 8.72
C VAL A 146 -2.19 17.69 9.30
N ASN A 147 -2.35 18.95 9.72
CA ASN A 147 -3.63 19.47 10.20
C ASN A 147 -4.72 19.61 9.10
N LYS A 148 -4.36 19.46 7.81
CA LYS A 148 -5.28 19.48 6.66
C LYS A 148 -5.35 18.13 5.92
N LEU A 149 -4.95 17.01 6.53
CA LEU A 149 -5.06 15.67 5.91
C LEU A 149 -6.47 15.29 5.46
N LYS A 150 -7.51 15.94 6.01
CA LYS A 150 -8.89 15.78 5.53
C LYS A 150 -9.04 16.08 4.03
N LEU A 151 -8.19 16.95 3.45
CA LEU A 151 -8.14 17.20 2.01
C LEU A 151 -7.94 15.92 1.20
N PHE A 152 -7.13 14.97 1.68
CA PHE A 152 -6.95 13.67 1.02
C PHE A 152 -8.18 12.76 1.11
N SER A 153 -8.94 12.86 2.21
CA SER A 153 -10.15 12.07 2.41
C SER A 153 -11.32 12.58 1.57
N ASP A 154 -11.40 13.90 1.39
CA ASP A 154 -12.47 14.58 0.65
C ASP A 154 -12.23 14.57 -0.87
N ASN A 155 -10.97 14.43 -1.28
CA ASN A 155 -10.56 14.47 -2.68
C ASN A 155 -9.95 13.15 -3.17
N TYR A 156 -9.52 13.18 -4.42
CA TYR A 156 -8.73 12.18 -5.11
C TYR A 156 -7.55 12.89 -5.75
N ILE A 157 -6.40 12.24 -5.82
CA ILE A 157 -5.29 12.70 -6.63
C ILE A 157 -5.53 12.16 -8.03
N LEU A 158 -6.00 13.01 -8.93
CA LEU A 158 -6.10 12.67 -10.34
C LEU A 158 -4.71 12.79 -10.94
N VAL A 159 -4.26 11.73 -11.59
CA VAL A 159 -3.04 11.73 -12.38
C VAL A 159 -3.38 11.50 -13.83
N ASP A 160 -3.07 12.48 -14.67
CA ASP A 160 -3.34 12.47 -16.10
C ASP A 160 -2.15 13.05 -16.85
N ALA A 161 -1.81 12.45 -17.99
CA ALA A 161 -0.57 12.72 -18.73
C ALA A 161 0.67 12.72 -17.80
N SER A 162 1.21 13.91 -17.51
CA SER A 162 2.37 14.15 -16.64
C SER A 162 2.05 15.13 -15.50
N GLN A 163 0.80 15.14 -15.03
CA GLN A 163 0.35 16.03 -13.96
C GLN A 163 -0.37 15.24 -12.86
N ALA A 164 -0.26 15.72 -11.63
CA ALA A 164 -0.99 15.23 -10.46
C ALA A 164 -1.70 16.39 -9.76
N GLN A 165 -3.01 16.27 -9.54
CA GLN A 165 -3.81 17.33 -8.93
C GLN A 165 -4.85 16.76 -7.96
N LEU A 166 -5.09 17.46 -6.85
CA LEU A 166 -6.22 17.17 -5.97
C LEU A 166 -7.53 17.59 -6.63
N LYS A 167 -8.39 16.61 -6.90
CA LYS A 167 -9.69 16.81 -7.55
C LYS A 167 -10.82 16.23 -6.69
N PRO A 168 -11.97 16.93 -6.60
CA PRO A 168 -13.12 16.41 -5.89
C PRO A 168 -13.73 15.21 -6.64
N LYS A 169 -14.43 14.34 -5.90
CA LYS A 169 -15.05 13.12 -6.44
C LYS A 169 -15.89 13.35 -7.70
N LYS A 170 -16.57 14.49 -7.80
CA LYS A 170 -17.42 14.84 -8.95
C LYS A 170 -16.61 14.83 -10.27
N GLN A 171 -15.38 15.33 -10.24
CA GLN A 171 -14.52 15.45 -11.42
C GLN A 171 -13.91 14.11 -11.84
N VAL A 172 -13.62 13.21 -10.89
CA VAL A 172 -13.07 11.87 -11.19
C VAL A 172 -14.12 10.77 -11.35
N LYS A 173 -15.42 11.07 -11.14
CA LYS A 173 -16.51 10.08 -11.11
C LYS A 173 -16.62 9.26 -12.40
N GLY A 174 -16.39 9.89 -13.56
CA GLY A 174 -16.44 9.23 -14.86
C GLY A 174 -15.36 8.15 -14.98
N LEU A 175 -14.12 8.52 -14.72
CA LEU A 175 -12.96 7.63 -14.76
C LEU A 175 -13.10 6.46 -13.76
N LEU A 176 -13.53 6.74 -12.53
CA LEU A 176 -13.79 5.70 -11.52
C LEU A 176 -14.84 4.68 -11.98
N LYS A 177 -15.89 5.13 -12.67
CA LYS A 177 -16.91 4.21 -13.22
C LYS A 177 -16.34 3.36 -14.35
N GLN A 178 -15.56 3.95 -15.25
CA GLN A 178 -14.91 3.23 -16.35
C GLN A 178 -13.97 2.15 -15.83
N GLN A 179 -13.06 2.50 -14.92
CA GLN A 179 -12.14 1.54 -14.30
C GLN A 179 -12.89 0.39 -13.62
N LYS A 180 -13.95 0.68 -12.85
CA LYS A 180 -14.78 -0.35 -12.19
C LYS A 180 -15.50 -1.27 -13.17
N GLN A 181 -15.91 -0.77 -14.34
CA GLN A 181 -16.53 -1.60 -15.38
C GLN A 181 -15.50 -2.54 -16.03
N VAL A 182 -14.32 -2.01 -16.35
CA VAL A 182 -13.22 -2.80 -16.93
C VAL A 182 -12.73 -3.87 -15.95
N GLU A 183 -12.54 -3.53 -14.67
CA GLU A 183 -12.17 -4.48 -13.62
C GLU A 183 -13.20 -5.63 -13.49
N LYS A 184 -14.50 -5.31 -13.54
CA LYS A 184 -15.56 -6.33 -13.52
C LYS A 184 -15.53 -7.22 -14.75
N ALA A 185 -15.32 -6.65 -15.93
CA ALA A 185 -15.24 -7.40 -17.18
C ALA A 185 -14.02 -8.34 -17.17
N GLN A 186 -12.85 -7.86 -16.75
CA GLN A 186 -11.63 -8.65 -16.58
C GLN A 186 -11.82 -9.79 -15.56
N LYS A 187 -12.46 -9.51 -14.41
CA LYS A 187 -12.78 -10.54 -13.41
C LYS A 187 -13.72 -11.61 -13.95
N LYS A 188 -14.71 -11.24 -14.77
CA LYS A 188 -15.62 -12.20 -15.43
C LYS A 188 -14.85 -13.05 -16.45
N ALA A 189 -14.06 -12.43 -17.32
CA ALA A 189 -13.24 -13.12 -18.31
C ALA A 189 -12.23 -14.09 -17.66
N SER A 190 -11.55 -13.67 -16.58
CA SER A 190 -10.61 -14.54 -15.84
C SER A 190 -11.32 -15.76 -15.22
N LYS A 191 -12.52 -15.60 -14.68
CA LYS A 191 -13.32 -16.73 -14.16
C LYS A 191 -13.73 -17.69 -15.27
N GLU A 192 -14.11 -17.17 -16.43
CA GLU A 192 -14.49 -17.96 -17.60
C GLU A 192 -13.29 -18.75 -18.15
N GLN A 193 -12.14 -18.09 -18.30
CA GLN A 193 -10.88 -18.73 -18.68
C GLN A 193 -10.46 -19.84 -17.70
N LYS A 194 -10.56 -19.60 -16.39
CA LYS A 194 -10.29 -20.63 -15.37
C LYS A 194 -11.24 -21.83 -15.49
N LYS A 195 -12.53 -21.59 -15.77
CA LYS A 195 -13.52 -22.65 -16.00
C LYS A 195 -13.18 -23.46 -17.26
N GLN A 196 -12.87 -22.79 -18.37
CA GLN A 196 -12.48 -23.43 -19.62
C GLN A 196 -11.17 -24.22 -19.47
N ALA A 197 -10.16 -23.67 -18.80
CA ALA A 197 -8.91 -24.37 -18.52
C ALA A 197 -9.13 -25.63 -17.68
N LYS A 198 -10.03 -25.59 -16.69
CA LYS A 198 -10.39 -26.77 -15.89
C LYS A 198 -11.10 -27.84 -16.73
N LEU A 199 -12.01 -27.43 -17.61
CA LEU A 199 -12.72 -28.34 -18.53
C LEU A 199 -11.75 -28.97 -19.54
N ALA A 200 -10.86 -28.17 -20.14
CA ALA A 200 -9.85 -28.64 -21.07
C ALA A 200 -8.89 -29.64 -20.41
N LYS A 201 -8.42 -29.35 -19.18
CA LYS A 201 -7.59 -30.27 -18.40
C LYS A 201 -8.32 -31.59 -18.11
N LYS A 202 -9.60 -31.55 -17.75
CA LYS A 202 -10.40 -32.77 -17.51
C LYS A 202 -10.62 -33.58 -18.80
N ALA A 203 -10.87 -32.92 -19.92
CA ALA A 203 -11.01 -33.57 -21.22
C ALA A 203 -9.70 -34.21 -21.68
N GLN A 204 -8.57 -33.52 -21.52
CA GLN A 204 -7.23 -34.06 -21.80
C GLN A 204 -6.98 -35.33 -20.98
N GLN A 205 -7.22 -35.29 -19.66
CA GLN A 205 -7.07 -36.47 -18.79
C GLN A 205 -7.97 -37.64 -19.23
N ALA A 206 -9.24 -37.36 -19.56
CA ALA A 206 -10.18 -38.37 -20.01
C ALA A 206 -9.82 -38.99 -21.38
N MET A 207 -9.08 -38.28 -22.24
CA MET A 207 -8.56 -38.82 -23.51
C MET A 207 -7.21 -39.53 -23.35
N GLN A 208 -6.41 -39.12 -22.36
CA GLN A 208 -5.12 -39.75 -22.04
C GLN A 208 -5.32 -41.17 -21.52
N GLU A 209 -6.27 -41.37 -20.59
CA GLU A 209 -6.51 -42.68 -19.97
C GLU A 209 -6.81 -43.84 -20.96
N PRO A 210 -7.69 -43.68 -21.97
CA PRO A 210 -7.90 -44.69 -23.01
C PRO A 210 -6.68 -44.90 -23.91
N MET A 211 -5.97 -43.83 -24.27
CA MET A 211 -4.78 -43.90 -25.13
C MET A 211 -3.65 -44.65 -24.45
N ASP A 212 -3.41 -44.38 -23.16
CA ASP A 212 -2.41 -45.08 -22.35
C ASP A 212 -2.75 -46.59 -22.24
N LYS A 213 -4.04 -46.92 -22.02
CA LYS A 213 -4.52 -48.31 -22.01
C LYS A 213 -4.35 -49.01 -23.36
N LEU A 214 -4.64 -48.34 -24.47
CA LEU A 214 -4.45 -48.88 -25.82
C LEU A 214 -2.98 -49.12 -26.14
N GLN A 215 -2.10 -48.20 -25.73
CA GLN A 215 -0.65 -48.38 -25.86
C GLN A 215 -0.15 -49.58 -25.04
N GLN A 216 -0.57 -49.70 -23.78
CA GLN A 216 -0.21 -50.83 -22.92
C GLN A 216 -0.70 -52.17 -23.48
N GLN A 217 -1.95 -52.23 -23.95
CA GLN A 217 -2.48 -53.44 -24.62
C GLN A 217 -1.72 -53.77 -25.91
N GLY A 218 -1.34 -52.76 -26.70
CA GLY A 218 -0.52 -52.94 -27.89
C GLY A 218 0.85 -53.52 -27.55
N GLN A 219 1.50 -53.00 -26.49
CA GLN A 219 2.78 -53.49 -25.99
C GLN A 219 2.68 -54.93 -25.46
N GLN A 220 1.66 -55.25 -24.66
CA GLN A 220 1.43 -56.62 -24.18
C GLN A 220 1.19 -57.60 -25.33
N LYS A 221 0.35 -57.25 -26.31
CA LYS A 221 0.11 -58.11 -27.48
C LYS A 221 1.38 -58.31 -28.33
N ALA A 222 2.22 -57.28 -28.44
CA ALA A 222 3.50 -57.39 -29.13
C ALA A 222 4.47 -58.32 -28.37
N GLN A 223 4.56 -58.18 -27.05
CA GLN A 223 5.37 -59.05 -26.18
C GLN A 223 4.89 -60.51 -26.25
N ASP A 224 3.58 -60.76 -26.18
CA ASP A 224 3.00 -62.11 -26.30
C ASP A 224 3.26 -62.75 -27.67
N LYS A 225 3.17 -61.97 -28.75
CA LYS A 225 3.52 -62.44 -30.10
C LYS A 225 4.98 -62.84 -30.18
N ILE A 226 5.88 -62.03 -29.62
CA ILE A 226 7.32 -62.34 -29.58
C ILE A 226 7.56 -63.60 -28.75
N GLY A 227 6.96 -63.71 -27.55
CA GLY A 227 7.07 -64.88 -26.68
C GLY A 227 6.57 -66.18 -27.33
N LYS A 228 5.42 -66.15 -28.01
CA LYS A 228 4.92 -67.30 -28.79
C LYS A 228 5.83 -67.67 -29.95
N LYS A 229 6.39 -66.67 -30.65
CA LYS A 229 7.34 -66.91 -31.75
C LYS A 229 8.63 -67.55 -31.23
N VAL A 230 9.13 -67.12 -30.07
CA VAL A 230 10.30 -67.72 -29.39
C VAL A 230 10.00 -69.16 -28.94
N LYS A 231 8.82 -69.42 -28.35
CA LYS A 231 8.40 -70.76 -27.91
C LYS A 231 8.19 -71.77 -29.05
N ASN A 232 7.83 -71.28 -30.25
CA ASN A 232 7.78 -72.12 -31.46
C ASN A 232 9.17 -72.44 -32.03
N ILE A 233 10.20 -71.65 -31.69
CA ILE A 233 11.59 -71.85 -32.16
C ILE A 233 12.39 -72.68 -31.15
N LEU A 234 12.08 -72.59 -29.85
CA LEU A 234 12.58 -73.48 -28.80
C LEU A 234 11.40 -74.22 -28.14
N PRO A 235 11.02 -75.43 -28.61
CA PRO A 235 10.11 -76.27 -27.85
C PRO A 235 10.80 -76.70 -26.56
N GLU A 236 10.13 -76.49 -25.42
CA GLU A 236 10.64 -76.84 -24.10
C GLU A 236 11.19 -78.27 -24.09
N ALA A 237 12.45 -78.41 -23.70
CA ALA A 237 13.02 -79.67 -23.30
C ALA A 237 12.18 -80.19 -22.12
N LYS A 238 11.28 -81.14 -22.39
CA LYS A 238 10.73 -82.00 -21.34
C LYS A 238 11.89 -82.80 -20.76
N LYS A 239 11.91 -82.85 -19.42
CA LYS A 239 12.76 -83.68 -18.55
C LYS A 239 13.22 -84.97 -19.20
#